data_AF-A0A7X6PMX8-F1
#
_entry.id   AF-A0A7X6PMX8-F1
#
_cell.length_a   1.000
_cell.length_b   1.000
_cell.length_c   1.000
_cell.angle_alpha   90.00
_cell.angle_beta   90.00
_cell.angle_gamma   90.00
#
_symmetry.space_group_name_H-M   'P 1'
#
loop_
_entity.id
_entity.type
_entity.pdbx_description
1 polymer ?
#
loop_
_entity_poly.entity_id
_entity_poly.type
_entity_poly.pdbx_seq_one_letter_code
_entity_poly.pdbx_strand_id
1 'polypeptide(L)'
;MTTLAPTLARWLGAADSEAPDHLWEPFDVSVLAVAYDTPASTVARTALLTITGMPRALRPRIETAMVICIPSESELRVPGADPLTADWFTSWHRSHSSGPGSYIDCRQILTGTEGELARLRDMVTNLARDYDFTADLSLTD
;
A
#
# COMPACT_ATOMS: atom_id res chain seq x y z
N MET A 1 10.55 16.59 -11.72
CA MET A 1 11.19 16.45 -10.39
C MET A 1 10.11 16.58 -9.34
N THR A 2 9.45 15.46 -9.03
CA THR A 2 8.44 15.38 -7.97
C THR A 2 9.16 14.98 -6.69
N THR A 3 9.34 15.95 -5.80
CA THR A 3 9.90 15.74 -4.47
C THR A 3 8.92 14.87 -3.67
N LEU A 4 9.23 13.58 -3.54
CA LEU A 4 8.64 12.75 -2.49
C LEU A 4 8.97 13.40 -1.15
N ALA A 5 7.96 13.54 -0.29
CA ALA A 5 8.15 14.09 1.05
C ALA A 5 9.29 13.33 1.76
N PRO A 6 10.27 14.03 2.37
CA PRO A 6 11.55 13.46 2.81
C PRO A 6 11.40 12.30 3.82
N THR A 7 10.30 12.27 4.56
CA THR A 7 9.97 11.18 5.48
C THR A 7 9.64 9.87 4.77
N LEU A 8 9.01 9.92 3.60
CA LEU A 8 8.47 8.74 2.91
C LEU A 8 9.56 8.00 2.09
N ALA A 9 10.49 8.75 1.48
CA ALA A 9 11.67 8.19 0.84
C ALA A 9 12.57 7.42 1.83
N ARG A 10 12.64 7.88 3.09
CA ARG A 10 13.39 7.21 4.16
C ARG A 10 12.85 5.81 4.46
N TRP A 11 11.53 5.63 4.47
CA TRP A 11 10.91 4.33 4.75
C TRP A 11 11.08 3.34 3.61
N LEU A 12 10.98 3.79 2.36
CA LEU A 12 11.17 2.93 1.18
C LEU A 12 12.64 2.52 0.98
N GLY A 13 13.61 3.36 1.38
CA GLY A 13 15.03 3.02 1.35
C GLY A 13 15.48 2.09 2.49
N ALA A 14 14.78 2.09 3.63
CA ALA A 14 15.12 1.25 4.78
C ALA A 14 14.84 -0.24 4.57
N ALA A 15 13.97 -0.61 3.61
CA ALA A 15 13.67 -2.00 3.27
C ALA A 15 14.86 -2.76 2.65
N ASP A 16 15.89 -2.05 2.17
CA ASP A 16 17.11 -2.64 1.59
C ASP A 16 18.25 -2.77 2.64
N SER A 17 18.02 -2.39 3.89
CA SER A 17 19.01 -2.50 4.99
C SER A 17 18.62 -3.62 5.94
N GLU A 18 19.57 -4.52 6.27
CA GLU A 18 19.41 -5.46 7.39
C GLU A 18 19.04 -4.66 8.66
N ALA A 19 17.82 -4.87 9.15
CA ALA A 19 17.32 -4.19 10.33
C ALA A 19 18.04 -4.74 11.57
N PRO A 20 18.66 -3.89 12.41
CA PRO A 20 19.15 -4.34 13.71
C PRO A 20 17.96 -4.72 14.61
N ASP A 21 18.10 -5.87 15.28
CA ASP A 21 17.09 -6.66 16.03
C ASP A 21 16.36 -5.95 17.20
N HIS A 22 16.53 -4.65 17.40
CA HIS A 22 16.03 -3.95 18.59
C HIS A 22 15.46 -2.57 18.24
N LEU A 23 14.16 -2.50 17.90
CA LEU A 23 13.51 -1.20 17.69
C LEU A 23 11.99 -1.23 17.97
N TRP A 24 11.61 -1.74 19.15
CA TRP A 24 10.28 -1.52 19.72
C TRP A 24 10.32 -0.43 20.81
N GLU A 25 10.86 0.74 20.48
CA GLU A 25 10.55 1.93 21.28
C GLU A 25 9.39 2.70 20.62
N PRO A 26 8.36 3.08 21.40
CA PRO A 26 7.19 3.76 20.86
C PRO A 26 7.57 5.19 20.47
N PHE A 27 7.65 5.46 19.16
CA PHE A 27 7.79 6.82 18.66
C PHE A 27 6.46 7.58 18.83
N ASP A 28 6.58 8.77 19.39
CA ASP A 28 5.47 9.68 19.70
C ASP A 28 4.75 10.12 18.41
N VAL A 29 3.61 9.49 18.12
CA VAL A 29 2.82 9.65 16.88
C VAL A 29 2.22 11.07 16.76
N SER A 30 2.25 11.86 17.84
CA SER A 30 1.64 13.19 17.91
C SER A 30 2.25 14.22 16.96
N VAL A 31 3.48 14.04 16.48
CA VAL A 31 4.16 15.04 15.62
C VAL A 31 3.71 14.97 14.14
N LEU A 32 3.16 13.84 13.69
CA LEU A 32 2.75 13.66 12.28
C LEU A 32 1.32 14.14 11.99
N ALA A 33 0.47 14.31 13.02
CA ALA A 33 -0.93 14.65 12.86
C ALA A 33 -1.21 16.10 12.42
N VAL A 34 -0.24 17.02 12.59
CA VAL A 34 -0.47 18.47 12.43
C VAL A 34 -0.35 18.95 10.96
N ALA A 35 0.12 18.11 10.03
CA ALA A 35 0.46 18.55 8.66
C ALA A 35 -0.61 18.28 7.57
N TYR A 36 -1.74 17.63 7.90
CA TYR A 36 -2.76 17.23 6.92
C TYR A 36 -4.15 17.80 7.23
N ASP A 37 -4.26 19.07 7.58
CA ASP A 37 -5.57 19.72 7.73
C ASP A 37 -6.02 20.37 6.41
N THR A 38 -6.39 19.51 5.47
CA THR A 38 -7.36 19.85 4.41
C THR A 38 -8.51 18.88 4.65
N PRO A 39 -9.79 19.32 4.69
CA PRO A 39 -10.91 18.41 4.94
C PRO A 39 -11.13 17.50 3.73
N ALA A 40 -10.26 16.49 3.59
CA ALA A 40 -10.52 15.33 2.79
C ALA A 40 -11.79 14.68 3.36
N SER A 41 -12.72 14.34 2.48
CA SER A 41 -13.95 13.63 2.85
C SER A 41 -13.60 12.48 3.80
N THR A 42 -14.08 12.55 5.04
CA THR A 42 -13.88 11.51 6.07
C THR A 42 -14.73 10.27 5.81
N VAL A 43 -15.56 10.30 4.76
CA VAL A 43 -16.37 9.15 4.34
C VAL A 43 -15.46 8.11 3.71
N ALA A 44 -15.45 6.91 4.30
CA ALA A 44 -14.76 5.77 3.74
C ALA A 44 -15.34 5.40 2.37
N ARG A 45 -14.44 5.09 1.44
CA ARG A 45 -14.71 4.61 0.10
C ARG A 45 -14.03 3.27 -0.09
N THR A 46 -14.55 2.50 -1.03
CA THR A 46 -13.97 1.23 -1.43
C THR A 46 -13.19 1.42 -2.72
N ALA A 47 -12.02 0.77 -2.82
CA ALA A 47 -11.22 0.76 -4.03
C ALA A 47 -10.68 -0.63 -4.32
N LEU A 48 -10.46 -0.92 -5.60
CA LEU A 48 -9.79 -2.12 -6.07
C LEU A 48 -8.35 -1.79 -6.47
N LEU A 49 -7.39 -2.35 -5.75
CA LEU A 49 -5.99 -2.38 -6.14
C LEU A 49 -5.75 -3.56 -7.09
N THR A 50 -5.21 -3.27 -8.27
CA THR A 50 -4.77 -4.27 -9.25
C THR A 50 -3.31 -4.06 -9.56
N ILE A 51 -2.49 -5.09 -9.39
CA ILE A 51 -1.06 -5.10 -9.73
C ILE A 51 -0.81 -6.31 -10.63
N THR A 52 -0.09 -6.11 -11.73
CA THR A 52 0.31 -7.21 -12.62
C THR A 52 1.78 -7.11 -13.02
N GLY A 53 2.44 -8.28 -13.07
CA GLY A 53 3.83 -8.42 -13.51
C GLY A 53 4.84 -7.78 -12.57
N MET A 54 4.55 -7.64 -11.27
CA MET A 54 5.47 -6.98 -10.34
C MET A 54 6.60 -7.92 -9.92
N PRO A 55 7.87 -7.50 -9.97
CA PRO A 55 8.97 -8.25 -9.36
C PRO A 55 8.69 -8.58 -7.88
N ARG A 56 8.83 -9.85 -7.47
CA ARG A 56 8.53 -10.30 -6.11
C ARG A 56 9.26 -9.50 -5.01
N ALA A 57 10.45 -9.00 -5.30
CA ALA A 57 11.26 -8.21 -4.37
C ALA A 57 10.59 -6.86 -3.97
N LEU A 58 9.65 -6.35 -4.76
CA LEU A 58 8.96 -5.09 -4.49
C LEU A 58 7.74 -5.24 -3.58
N ARG A 59 7.33 -6.47 -3.24
CA ARG A 59 6.21 -6.74 -2.33
C ARG A 59 6.25 -5.91 -1.04
N PRO A 60 7.37 -5.86 -0.28
CA PRO A 60 7.42 -5.11 0.97
C PRO A 60 7.18 -3.61 0.79
N ARG A 61 7.57 -3.06 -0.37
CA ARG A 61 7.40 -1.63 -0.68
C ARG A 61 5.93 -1.28 -0.94
N ILE A 62 5.20 -2.16 -1.62
CA ILE A 62 3.74 -1.99 -1.79
C ILE A 62 3.03 -2.11 -0.45
N GLU A 63 3.34 -3.13 0.35
CA GLU A 63 2.72 -3.31 1.67
C GLU A 63 2.99 -2.11 2.58
N THR A 64 4.22 -1.58 2.57
CA THR A 64 4.58 -0.35 3.29
C THR A 64 3.81 0.87 2.78
N ALA A 65 3.66 1.01 1.46
CA ALA A 65 2.87 2.09 0.87
C ALA A 65 1.40 2.03 1.32
N MET A 66 0.81 0.83 1.42
CA MET A 66 -0.56 0.66 1.91
C MET A 66 -0.70 1.14 3.36
N VAL A 67 0.23 0.75 4.25
CA VAL A 67 0.22 1.16 5.65
C VAL A 67 0.38 2.67 5.81
N ILE A 68 1.28 3.29 5.04
CA ILE A 68 1.56 4.73 5.16
C ILE A 68 0.43 5.58 4.55
N CYS A 69 -0.12 5.16 3.42
CA CYS A 69 -1.10 5.96 2.69
C CYS A 69 -2.52 5.82 3.22
N ILE A 70 -2.87 4.67 3.83
CA ILE A 70 -4.19 4.37 4.38
C ILE A 70 -4.06 4.10 5.90
N PRO A 71 -3.91 5.16 6.71
CA PRO A 71 -3.89 5.03 8.17
C PRO A 71 -5.28 4.75 8.79
N SER A 72 -6.38 5.02 8.07
CA SER A 72 -7.73 4.69 8.54
C SER A 72 -7.92 3.18 8.71
N GLU A 73 -8.67 2.79 9.75
CA GLU A 73 -9.04 1.39 9.95
C GLU A 73 -9.88 0.87 8.78
N SER A 74 -9.66 -0.40 8.42
CA SER A 74 -10.44 -1.03 7.35
C SER A 74 -11.89 -1.22 7.77
N GLU A 75 -12.82 -0.73 6.95
CA GLU A 75 -14.27 -0.94 7.13
C GLU A 75 -14.77 -2.21 6.41
N LEU A 76 -13.88 -2.97 5.78
CA LEU A 76 -14.24 -4.22 5.11
C LEU A 76 -14.75 -5.24 6.13
N ARG A 77 -16.06 -5.46 6.11
CA ARG A 77 -16.72 -6.55 6.83
C ARG A 77 -17.33 -7.48 5.81
N VAL A 78 -16.95 -8.75 5.84
CA VAL A 78 -17.60 -9.80 5.06
C VAL A 78 -18.56 -10.53 5.99
N PRO A 79 -19.89 -10.31 5.90
CA PRO A 79 -20.85 -10.94 6.79
C PRO A 79 -20.77 -12.47 6.69
N GLY A 80 -20.57 -13.15 7.82
CA GLY A 80 -20.49 -14.61 7.87
C GLY A 80 -19.18 -15.20 7.34
N ALA A 81 -18.18 -14.37 7.01
CA ALA A 81 -16.85 -14.89 6.71
C ALA A 81 -16.21 -15.47 7.97
N ASP A 82 -15.71 -16.69 7.85
CA ASP A 82 -14.89 -17.30 8.89
C ASP A 82 -13.58 -16.51 9.00
N PRO A 83 -13.23 -15.96 10.17
CA PRO A 83 -11.98 -15.24 10.36
C PRO A 83 -10.74 -16.11 10.12
N LEU A 84 -10.83 -17.44 10.01
CA LEU A 84 -9.69 -18.27 9.61
C LEU A 84 -9.53 -18.39 8.09
N THR A 85 -10.54 -18.03 7.30
CA THR A 85 -10.54 -18.13 5.83
C THR A 85 -10.74 -16.79 5.11
N ALA A 86 -11.03 -15.73 5.85
CA ALA A 86 -11.10 -14.39 5.29
C ALA A 86 -9.71 -13.92 4.80
N ASP A 87 -9.71 -13.14 3.72
CA ASP A 87 -8.51 -12.56 3.13
C ASP A 87 -8.03 -11.37 3.97
N TRP A 88 -7.44 -11.66 5.14
CA TRP A 88 -6.82 -10.65 6.02
C TRP A 88 -5.50 -10.12 5.47
N PHE A 89 -4.92 -10.85 4.53
CA PHE A 89 -3.62 -10.55 3.95
C PHE A 89 -3.80 -10.06 2.53
N THR A 90 -2.87 -9.24 2.07
CA THR A 90 -2.75 -8.83 0.67
C THR A 90 -2.71 -10.07 -0.23
N SER A 91 -3.67 -10.16 -1.15
CA SER A 91 -3.86 -11.30 -2.07
C SER A 91 -2.80 -11.34 -3.18
N TRP A 92 -1.59 -11.76 -2.83
CA TRP A 92 -0.50 -11.98 -3.78
C TRP A 92 -0.60 -13.36 -4.43
N HIS A 93 -0.49 -13.42 -5.76
CA HIS A 93 -0.38 -14.67 -6.49
C HIS A 93 0.77 -14.62 -7.50
N ARG A 94 1.24 -15.81 -7.92
CA ARG A 94 2.27 -15.89 -8.96
C ARG A 94 1.73 -15.35 -10.27
N SER A 95 2.53 -14.53 -10.95
CA SER A 95 2.22 -14.06 -12.30
C SER A 95 2.55 -15.13 -13.33
N HIS A 96 1.76 -15.22 -14.39
CA HIS A 96 2.04 -16.07 -15.54
C HIS A 96 2.93 -15.39 -16.60
N SER A 97 3.62 -14.30 -16.23
CA SER A 97 4.55 -13.60 -17.12
C SER A 97 5.62 -14.56 -17.65
N SER A 98 5.80 -14.60 -18.98
CA SER A 98 6.73 -15.52 -19.65
C SER A 98 8.22 -15.12 -19.54
N GLY A 99 8.55 -14.12 -18.71
CA GLY A 99 9.91 -13.62 -18.53
C GLY A 99 10.70 -14.40 -17.47
N PRO A 100 12.05 -14.36 -17.53
CA PRO A 100 12.88 -14.91 -16.46
C PRO A 100 12.66 -14.11 -15.16
N GLY A 101 12.31 -14.80 -14.07
CA GLY A 101 12.16 -14.18 -12.75
C GLY A 101 10.94 -14.67 -11.98
N SER A 102 10.84 -14.24 -10.72
CA SER A 102 9.65 -14.44 -9.88
C SER A 102 8.82 -13.17 -9.88
N TYR A 103 7.73 -13.19 -10.65
CA TYR A 103 6.76 -12.10 -10.71
C TYR A 103 5.49 -12.48 -9.95
N ILE A 104 4.85 -11.47 -9.39
CA ILE A 104 3.60 -11.61 -8.65
C ILE A 104 2.60 -10.57 -9.14
N ASP A 105 1.35 -10.93 -9.01
CA ASP A 105 0.19 -10.11 -9.27
C ASP A 105 -0.60 -9.95 -7.97
N CYS A 106 -1.45 -8.94 -7.91
CA CYS A 106 -2.36 -8.72 -6.79
C CYS A 106 -3.69 -8.17 -7.27
N ARG A 107 -4.76 -8.64 -6.65
CA ARG A 107 -6.08 -8.05 -6.76
C ARG A 107 -6.69 -7.97 -5.36
N GLN A 108 -6.80 -6.75 -4.82
CA GLN A 108 -7.17 -6.52 -3.42
C GLN A 108 -8.20 -5.40 -3.32
N ILE A 109 -9.27 -5.64 -2.55
CA ILE A 109 -10.20 -4.58 -2.17
C ILE A 109 -9.64 -3.87 -0.93
N LEU A 110 -9.68 -2.53 -0.94
CA LEU A 110 -9.23 -1.65 0.13
C LEU A 110 -10.37 -0.70 0.52
N THR A 111 -10.33 -0.22 1.76
CA THR A 111 -11.17 0.88 2.22
C THR A 111 -10.30 2.02 2.75
N GLY A 112 -10.78 3.24 2.60
CA GLY A 112 -10.13 4.44 3.08
C GLY A 112 -10.84 5.69 2.60
N THR A 113 -10.46 6.83 3.12
CA THR A 113 -10.92 8.13 2.61
C THR A 113 -10.43 8.34 1.17
N GLU A 114 -11.11 9.21 0.43
CA GLU A 114 -10.72 9.52 -0.95
C GLU A 114 -9.27 10.05 -1.04
N GLY A 115 -8.86 10.87 -0.07
CA GLY A 115 -7.49 11.40 0.00
C GLY A 115 -6.43 10.35 0.28
N GLU A 116 -6.71 9.36 1.13
CA GLU A 116 -5.83 8.22 1.38
C GLU A 116 -5.64 7.34 0.15
N LEU A 117 -6.76 7.02 -0.51
CA LEU A 117 -6.76 6.21 -1.73
C LEU A 117 -6.05 6.94 -2.88
N ALA A 118 -6.24 8.25 -3.01
CA ALA A 118 -5.51 9.06 -4.00
C ALA A 118 -3.99 9.04 -3.74
N ARG A 119 -3.55 9.21 -2.49
CA ARG A 119 -2.12 9.12 -2.13
C ARG A 119 -1.55 7.74 -2.43
N LEU A 120 -2.28 6.67 -2.12
CA LEU A 120 -1.85 5.31 -2.44
C LEU A 120 -1.74 5.12 -3.96
N ARG A 121 -2.72 5.59 -4.74
CA ARG A 121 -2.71 5.53 -6.21
C ARG A 121 -1.44 6.16 -6.77
N ASP A 122 -1.13 7.39 -6.37
CA ASP A 122 0.06 8.10 -6.86
C ASP A 122 1.35 7.33 -6.54
N MET A 123 1.44 6.80 -5.33
CA MET A 123 2.58 5.99 -4.87
C MET A 123 2.76 4.71 -5.70
N VAL A 124 1.71 3.91 -5.86
CA VAL A 124 1.80 2.64 -6.60
C VAL A 124 2.01 2.87 -8.10
N THR A 125 1.43 3.92 -8.67
CA THR A 125 1.66 4.30 -10.08
C THR A 125 3.11 4.75 -10.31
N ASN A 126 3.72 5.46 -9.37
CA ASN A 126 5.13 5.83 -9.47
C ASN A 126 6.04 4.60 -9.36
N LEU A 127 5.79 3.70 -8.40
CA LEU A 127 6.53 2.43 -8.30
C LEU A 127 6.39 1.58 -9.57
N ALA A 128 5.17 1.47 -10.12
CA ALA A 128 4.88 0.77 -11.36
C ALA A 128 5.72 1.31 -12.53
N ARG A 129 5.79 2.64 -12.65
CA ARG A 129 6.61 3.30 -13.67
C ARG A 129 8.11 3.06 -13.46
N ASP A 130 8.60 3.19 -12.23
CA ASP A 130 10.02 3.12 -11.92
C ASP A 130 10.59 1.69 -12.08
N TYR A 131 9.74 0.68 -11.90
CA TYR A 131 10.12 -0.73 -11.93
C TYR A 131 9.46 -1.55 -13.06
N ASP A 132 8.85 -0.87 -14.02
CA ASP A 132 8.27 -1.46 -15.24
C ASP A 132 7.25 -2.59 -14.98
N PHE A 133 6.30 -2.35 -14.07
CA PHE A 133 5.13 -3.21 -13.86
C PHE A 133 3.84 -2.39 -14.00
N THR A 134 2.68 -3.05 -13.97
CA THR A 134 1.38 -2.35 -14.04
C THR A 134 0.74 -2.29 -12.66
N ALA A 135 0.26 -1.11 -12.27
CA ALA A 135 -0.57 -0.92 -11.09
C ALA A 135 -1.70 0.07 -11.37
N ASP A 136 -2.90 -0.26 -10.90
CA ASP A 136 -4.06 0.62 -10.88
C ASP A 136 -4.77 0.54 -9.52
N LEU A 137 -5.36 1.67 -9.11
CA LEU A 137 -6.24 1.74 -7.95
C LEU A 137 -7.51 2.51 -8.33
N SER A 138 -8.57 1.79 -8.62
CA SER A 138 -9.86 2.35 -9.04
C SER A 138 -10.86 2.35 -7.89
N LEU A 139 -11.60 3.46 -7.72
CA LEU A 139 -12.72 3.49 -6.79
C LEU A 139 -13.81 2.54 -7.28
N THR A 140 -14.47 1.86 -6.34
CA THR A 140 -15.62 0.99 -6.59
C THR A 140 -16.82 1.58 -5.87
N ASP A 141 -17.95 1.68 -6.59
CA ASP A 141 -19.22 2.19 -6.06
C ASP A 141 -19.83 1.28 -4.99
#